data_AF-A0A497QBC1-F1
#
_entry.id   AF-A0A497QBC1-F1
#
_cell.length_a   1.000
_cell.length_b   1.000
_cell.length_c   1.000
_cell.angle_alpha   90.00
_cell.angle_beta   90.00
_cell.angle_gamma   90.00
#
_symmetry.space_group_name_H-M   'P 1'
#
loop_
_entity.id
_entity.type
_entity.pdbx_description
1 polymer ?
#
loop_
_entity_poly.entity_id
_entity_poly.type
_entity_poly.pdbx_seq_one_letter_code
_entity_poly.pdbx_strand_id
1 'polypeptide(L)'
;MKFDINAFFKGCAMLIGFYSIMYGISTPSFIFFILGIVLVYFSDVITGLIRDIQHQMEMVEIKKETERIKEIIDEEKEVKEVTRSYKNVKEMTDSFEERKTKLEKFIDKYAILWHIRRIFWSGLLDHPQDFQLEVKSAYERMRRGYSDRDVWGFDYYLSNVIIGGLERLKETKHGLPMECFKKTDPTNKHGGHTEEAFKMAEERWNRALDTIIETFKTSKKIQEDHWHYQNSKNYSIENANKYRKMNVKMLKEDPDLWGDNGLHVMTKSECKEYEKGWLLFQKHYYNLWD
;
A
#
# COMPACT_ATOMS: atom_id res chain seq x y z
N MET A 1 16.43 -19.97 -2.88
CA MET A 1 17.20 -20.32 -1.66
C MET A 1 16.73 -19.38 -0.55
N LYS A 2 16.02 -19.86 0.48
CA LYS A 2 15.53 -18.99 1.57
C LYS A 2 16.69 -18.75 2.55
N PHE A 3 17.07 -17.49 2.73
CA PHE A 3 18.10 -17.09 3.69
C PHE A 3 17.49 -17.04 5.08
N ASP A 4 17.88 -17.96 5.96
CA ASP A 4 17.40 -18.00 7.33
C ASP A 4 18.25 -17.08 8.21
N ILE A 5 17.69 -15.90 8.48
CA ILE A 5 18.30 -14.86 9.34
C ILE A 5 18.60 -15.40 10.75
N ASN A 6 17.78 -16.29 11.29
CA ASN A 6 18.00 -16.85 12.63
C ASN A 6 19.17 -17.84 12.64
N ALA A 7 19.33 -18.62 11.58
CA ALA A 7 20.50 -19.50 11.41
C ALA A 7 21.79 -18.69 11.28
N PHE A 8 21.75 -17.56 10.56
CA PHE A 8 22.88 -16.64 10.42
C PHE A 8 23.29 -16.03 11.78
N PHE A 9 22.34 -15.47 12.54
CA PHE A 9 22.64 -14.89 13.85
C PHE A 9 23.12 -15.93 14.88
N LYS A 10 22.59 -17.16 14.86
CA LYS A 10 23.10 -18.25 15.71
C LYS A 10 24.52 -18.67 15.32
N GLY A 11 24.83 -18.71 14.02
CA GLY A 11 26.18 -18.97 13.53
C GLY A 11 27.18 -17.90 13.96
N CYS A 12 26.79 -16.62 13.84
CA CYS A 12 27.60 -15.51 14.33
C CYS A 12 27.80 -15.59 15.85
N ALA A 13 26.75 -15.81 16.65
CA ALA A 13 26.87 -15.90 18.10
C ALA A 13 27.80 -17.05 18.57
N MET A 14 27.74 -18.22 17.89
CA MET A 14 28.65 -19.33 18.17
C MET A 14 30.11 -18.99 17.82
N LEU A 15 30.35 -18.35 16.68
CA LEU A 15 31.69 -17.92 16.29
C LEU A 15 32.27 -16.88 17.27
N ILE A 16 31.44 -15.95 17.75
CA ILE A 16 31.83 -14.95 18.74
C ILE A 16 32.20 -15.59 20.09
N GLY A 17 31.41 -16.57 20.54
CA GLY A 17 31.71 -17.34 21.76
C GLY A 17 33.02 -18.12 21.63
N PHE A 18 33.23 -18.78 20.48
CA PHE A 18 34.44 -19.57 20.24
C PHE A 18 35.71 -18.70 20.15
N TYR A 19 35.62 -17.54 19.49
CA TYR A 19 36.73 -16.59 19.37
C TYR A 19 37.09 -15.94 20.72
N SER A 20 36.09 -15.63 21.56
CA SER A 20 36.30 -15.07 22.90
C SER A 20 37.02 -16.04 23.82
N ILE A 21 36.70 -17.34 23.72
CA ILE A 21 37.36 -18.40 24.50
C ILE A 21 38.80 -18.63 24.01
N MET A 22 39.01 -18.64 22.69
CA MET A 22 40.33 -18.96 22.10
C MET A 22 41.39 -17.89 22.33
N TYR A 23 41.01 -16.60 22.35
CA TYR A 23 42.00 -15.51 22.33
C TYR A 23 42.06 -14.69 23.62
N GLY A 24 41.23 -14.98 24.63
CA GLY A 24 41.26 -14.29 25.92
C GLY A 24 41.00 -12.78 25.82
N ILE A 25 40.40 -12.33 24.71
CA ILE A 25 40.10 -10.92 24.45
C ILE A 25 38.84 -10.56 25.23
N SER A 26 38.92 -9.52 26.07
CA SER A 26 37.75 -9.03 26.80
C SER A 26 36.63 -8.64 25.81
N THR A 27 35.39 -9.03 26.13
CA THR A 27 34.18 -8.80 25.30
C THR A 27 34.02 -7.38 24.73
N PRO A 28 34.46 -6.28 25.39
CA PRO A 28 34.36 -4.94 24.80
C PRO A 28 35.22 -4.78 23.53
N SER A 29 36.44 -5.30 23.51
CA SER A 29 37.38 -5.13 22.40
C SER A 29 36.90 -5.82 21.12
N PHE A 30 36.22 -6.96 21.25
CA PHE A 30 35.64 -7.68 20.12
C PHE A 30 34.37 -6.99 19.58
N ILE A 31 33.56 -6.37 20.45
CA ILE A 31 32.44 -5.53 20.02
C ILE A 31 32.94 -4.35 19.20
N PHE A 32 34.01 -3.66 19.63
CA PHE A 32 34.62 -2.58 18.85
C PHE A 32 35.19 -3.06 17.51
N PHE A 33 35.72 -4.29 17.44
CA PHE A 33 36.18 -4.88 16.19
C PHE A 33 35.03 -5.17 15.20
N ILE A 34 33.93 -5.77 15.68
CA ILE A 34 32.72 -5.98 14.86
C ILE A 34 32.11 -4.65 14.44
N LEU A 35 32.04 -3.66 15.35
CA LEU A 35 31.60 -2.30 15.01
C LEU A 35 32.50 -1.67 13.95
N GLY A 36 33.82 -1.86 14.05
CA GLY A 36 34.76 -1.41 13.03
C GLY A 36 34.49 -2.04 11.66
N ILE A 37 34.26 -3.36 11.60
CA ILE A 37 33.90 -4.06 10.37
C ILE A 37 32.56 -3.54 9.82
N VAL A 38 31.55 -3.40 10.67
CA VAL A 38 30.24 -2.86 10.28
C VAL A 38 30.38 -1.44 9.76
N LEU A 39 31.18 -0.59 10.39
CA LEU A 39 31.44 0.79 9.95
C LEU A 39 32.19 0.85 8.62
N VAL A 40 33.12 -0.08 8.36
CA VAL A 40 33.80 -0.18 7.06
C VAL A 40 32.83 -0.61 5.96
N TYR A 41 32.04 -1.66 6.19
CA TYR A 41 31.00 -2.08 5.23
C TYR A 41 29.94 -0.98 5.02
N PHE A 42 29.58 -0.26 6.09
CA PHE A 42 28.64 0.85 6.01
C PHE A 42 29.26 2.04 5.26
N SER A 43 30.57 2.29 5.41
CA SER A 43 31.32 3.30 4.65
C SER A 43 31.37 2.96 3.17
N ASP A 44 31.57 1.70 2.78
CA ASP A 44 31.57 1.29 1.38
C ASP A 44 30.17 1.41 0.76
N VAL A 45 29.12 1.07 1.51
CA VAL A 45 27.72 1.27 1.10
C VAL A 45 27.41 2.76 0.97
N ILE A 46 27.82 3.59 1.94
CA ILE A 46 27.65 5.06 1.89
C ILE A 46 28.43 5.64 0.71
N THR A 47 29.65 5.20 0.45
CA THR A 47 30.47 5.70 -0.65
C THR A 47 29.87 5.33 -2.00
N GLY A 48 29.34 4.10 -2.13
CA GLY A 48 28.55 3.69 -3.28
C GLY A 48 27.29 4.56 -3.46
N LEU A 49 26.59 4.85 -2.36
CA LEU A 49 25.41 5.71 -2.35
C LEU A 49 25.75 7.16 -2.74
N ILE A 50 26.86 7.71 -2.25
CA ILE A 50 27.36 9.04 -2.60
C ILE A 50 27.74 9.09 -4.07
N ARG A 51 28.40 8.06 -4.60
CA ARG A 51 28.75 7.98 -6.02
C ARG A 51 27.51 7.92 -6.90
N ASP A 52 26.50 7.17 -6.48
CA ASP A 52 25.21 7.11 -7.17
C ASP A 52 24.46 8.45 -7.07
N ILE A 53 24.52 9.15 -5.94
CA ILE A 53 23.94 10.48 -5.77
C ILE A 53 24.65 11.51 -6.66
N GLN A 54 25.99 11.50 -6.71
CA GLN A 54 26.78 12.35 -7.60
C GLN A 54 26.41 12.08 -9.06
N HIS A 55 26.28 10.80 -9.46
CA HIS A 55 25.84 10.44 -10.80
C HIS A 55 24.39 10.89 -11.08
N GLN A 56 23.47 10.79 -10.11
CA GLN A 56 22.10 11.30 -10.26
C GLN A 56 22.08 12.84 -10.36
N MET A 57 22.94 13.55 -9.63
CA MET A 57 23.07 15.01 -9.71
C MET A 57 23.62 15.44 -11.06
N GLU A 58 24.66 14.78 -11.57
CA GLU A 58 25.17 14.96 -12.93
C GLU A 58 24.05 14.70 -13.95
N MET A 59 23.22 13.66 -13.75
CA MET A 59 22.10 13.36 -14.66
C MET A 59 20.96 14.38 -14.56
N VAL A 60 20.71 15.00 -13.41
CA VAL A 60 19.74 16.09 -13.23
C VAL A 60 20.26 17.39 -13.83
N GLU A 61 21.55 17.65 -13.71
CA GLU A 61 22.22 18.79 -14.34
C GLU A 61 22.25 18.62 -15.85
N ILE A 62 22.61 17.43 -16.36
CA ILE A 62 22.46 17.03 -17.77
C ILE A 62 21.00 17.15 -18.20
N LYS A 63 20.01 16.77 -17.38
CA LYS A 63 18.59 16.91 -17.71
C LYS A 63 18.16 18.38 -17.77
N LYS A 64 18.63 19.24 -16.86
CA LYS A 64 18.37 20.69 -16.89
C LYS A 64 19.06 21.36 -18.08
N GLU A 65 20.30 20.97 -18.38
CA GLU A 65 21.03 21.40 -19.57
C GLU A 65 20.29 20.92 -20.82
N THR A 66 19.76 19.70 -20.81
CA THR A 66 18.94 19.12 -21.89
C THR A 66 17.59 19.84 -22.03
N GLU A 67 16.94 20.27 -20.94
CA GLU A 67 15.72 21.09 -20.99
C GLU A 67 16.00 22.52 -21.46
N ARG A 68 17.11 23.14 -21.04
CA ARG A 68 17.55 24.44 -21.59
C ARG A 68 17.90 24.34 -23.07
N ILE A 69 18.61 23.28 -23.45
CA ILE A 69 18.92 22.98 -24.84
C ILE A 69 17.62 22.65 -25.59
N LYS A 70 16.63 21.99 -24.98
CA LYS A 70 15.30 21.78 -25.58
C LYS A 70 14.51 23.07 -25.75
N GLU A 71 14.58 24.02 -24.83
CA GLU A 71 13.93 25.34 -24.98
C GLU A 71 14.59 26.13 -26.11
N ILE A 72 15.93 26.16 -26.17
CA ILE A 72 16.67 26.75 -27.29
C ILE A 72 16.36 26.03 -28.62
N ILE A 73 16.22 24.70 -28.59
CA ILE A 73 15.85 23.88 -29.76
C ILE A 73 14.37 24.02 -30.12
N ASP A 74 13.46 24.25 -29.19
CA ASP A 74 12.02 24.42 -29.45
C ASP A 74 11.74 25.84 -30.00
N GLU A 75 12.53 26.85 -29.61
CA GLU A 75 12.60 28.15 -30.29
C GLU A 75 13.18 28.03 -31.72
N GLU A 76 14.11 27.11 -31.96
CA GLU A 76 14.60 26.79 -33.32
C GLU A 76 13.68 25.83 -34.12
N LYS A 77 12.84 25.01 -33.47
CA LYS A 77 11.94 24.01 -34.12
C LYS A 77 10.61 24.56 -34.61
N GLU A 78 10.21 25.76 -34.22
CA GLU A 78 9.20 26.49 -35.01
C GLU A 78 9.74 26.80 -36.42
N VAL A 79 11.06 26.71 -36.63
CA VAL A 79 11.72 27.07 -37.90
C VAL A 79 12.08 25.87 -38.80
N LYS A 80 12.18 24.61 -38.35
CA LYS A 80 12.38 23.46 -39.27
C LYS A 80 12.16 22.07 -38.67
N GLU A 81 11.49 21.25 -39.48
CA GLU A 81 11.37 19.79 -39.50
C GLU A 81 12.54 18.95 -38.95
N VAL A 82 12.24 17.66 -38.67
CA VAL A 82 13.08 16.44 -38.75
C VAL A 82 13.32 15.72 -37.41
N THR A 83 12.46 14.80 -36.94
CA THR A 83 12.18 13.39 -37.34
C THR A 83 13.35 12.39 -37.29
N ARG A 84 13.23 11.42 -36.36
CA ARG A 84 13.48 10.03 -36.70
C ARG A 84 12.29 9.60 -37.57
N SER A 85 12.53 9.35 -38.85
CA SER A 85 11.47 8.89 -39.77
C SER A 85 11.04 7.48 -39.35
N TYR A 86 9.84 7.36 -38.81
CA TYR A 86 9.14 6.08 -38.71
C TYR A 86 8.54 5.79 -40.09
N LYS A 87 8.71 4.57 -40.62
CA LYS A 87 8.25 4.24 -41.98
C LYS A 87 6.74 4.26 -42.09
N ASN A 88 6.02 4.06 -40.99
CA ASN A 88 4.57 4.16 -40.90
C ASN A 88 4.13 4.39 -39.44
N VAL A 89 2.85 4.74 -39.28
CA VAL A 89 2.21 5.01 -37.97
C VAL A 89 2.33 3.82 -37.02
N LYS A 90 2.32 2.59 -37.55
CA LYS A 90 2.41 1.36 -36.74
C LYS A 90 3.78 1.20 -36.07
N GLU A 91 4.86 1.47 -36.79
CA GLU A 91 6.22 1.45 -36.23
C GLU A 91 6.40 2.51 -35.14
N MET A 92 5.75 3.66 -35.32
CA MET A 92 5.75 4.73 -34.32
C MET A 92 5.00 4.31 -33.06
N THR A 93 3.80 3.74 -33.19
CA THR A 93 3.01 3.26 -32.04
C THR A 93 3.68 2.11 -31.31
N ASP A 94 4.28 1.16 -32.03
CA ASP A 94 4.98 0.02 -31.43
C ASP A 94 6.22 0.49 -30.64
N SER A 95 6.93 1.51 -31.15
CA SER A 95 8.06 2.17 -30.47
C SER A 95 7.63 2.94 -29.21
N PHE A 96 6.45 3.55 -29.23
CA PHE A 96 5.88 4.19 -28.04
C PHE A 96 5.49 3.17 -26.97
N GLU A 97 4.84 2.07 -27.34
CA GLU A 97 4.39 1.05 -26.39
C GLU A 97 5.58 0.28 -25.79
N GLU A 98 6.66 0.05 -26.55
CA GLU A 98 7.89 -0.54 -26.02
C GLU A 98 8.57 0.38 -24.99
N ARG A 99 8.62 1.70 -25.25
CA ARG A 99 9.17 2.68 -24.31
C ARG A 99 8.33 2.78 -23.04
N LYS A 100 7.01 2.79 -23.17
CA LYS A 100 6.06 2.78 -22.06
C LYS A 100 6.25 1.53 -21.20
N THR A 101 6.34 0.35 -21.82
CA THR A 101 6.57 -0.91 -21.10
C THR A 101 7.92 -0.95 -20.37
N LYS A 102 8.98 -0.40 -20.99
CA LYS A 102 10.30 -0.27 -20.32
C LYS A 102 10.24 0.71 -19.14
N LEU A 103 9.49 1.80 -19.29
CA LEU A 103 9.29 2.78 -18.23
C LEU A 103 8.46 2.22 -17.08
N GLU A 104 7.38 1.46 -17.35
CA GLU A 104 6.58 0.78 -16.34
C GLU A 104 7.40 -0.26 -15.58
N LYS A 105 8.20 -1.10 -16.27
CA LYS A 105 9.12 -2.05 -15.62
C LYS A 105 10.21 -1.36 -14.79
N PHE A 106 10.67 -0.19 -15.22
CA PHE A 106 11.63 0.62 -14.48
C PHE A 106 10.95 1.23 -13.23
N ILE A 107 9.76 1.80 -13.38
CA ILE A 107 8.96 2.36 -12.28
C ILE A 107 8.67 1.26 -11.25
N ASP A 108 8.21 0.07 -11.65
CA ASP A 108 7.97 -1.05 -10.73
C ASP A 108 9.25 -1.49 -10.01
N LYS A 109 10.39 -1.53 -10.73
CA LYS A 109 11.68 -1.92 -10.16
C LYS A 109 12.22 -0.91 -9.13
N TYR A 110 11.94 0.38 -9.33
CA TYR A 110 12.47 1.47 -8.49
C TYR A 110 11.42 2.12 -7.58
N ALA A 111 10.14 1.74 -7.66
CA ALA A 111 9.06 2.21 -6.78
C ALA A 111 9.34 1.88 -5.32
N ILE A 112 9.84 0.68 -5.04
CA ILE A 112 10.27 0.27 -3.70
C ILE A 112 11.44 1.14 -3.21
N LEU A 113 12.42 1.44 -4.07
CA LEU A 113 13.55 2.29 -3.71
C LEU A 113 13.14 3.76 -3.52
N TRP A 114 12.16 4.25 -4.26
CA TRP A 114 11.58 5.58 -4.07
C TRP A 114 10.76 5.67 -2.78
N HIS A 115 9.98 4.64 -2.46
CA HIS A 115 9.25 4.55 -1.19
C HIS A 115 10.18 4.39 0.01
N ILE A 116 11.22 3.55 -0.09
CA ILE A 116 12.26 3.43 0.93
C ILE A 116 13.00 4.76 1.06
N ARG A 117 13.43 5.39 -0.04
CA ARG A 117 14.10 6.71 -0.02
C ARG A 117 13.22 7.78 0.62
N ARG A 118 11.94 7.85 0.27
CA ARG A 118 11.00 8.83 0.81
C ARG A 118 10.76 8.59 2.31
N ILE A 119 10.40 7.37 2.71
CA ILE A 119 10.11 7.03 4.11
C ILE A 119 11.36 7.20 4.99
N PHE A 120 12.52 6.80 4.48
CA PHE A 120 13.76 6.75 5.25
C PHE A 120 14.52 8.09 5.27
N TRP A 121 14.49 8.92 4.21
CA TRP A 121 15.25 10.18 4.20
C TRP A 121 14.46 11.41 4.64
N SER A 122 13.17 11.54 4.30
CA SER A 122 12.38 12.69 4.80
C SER A 122 12.02 12.51 6.28
N GLY A 123 11.83 11.27 6.75
CA GLY A 123 11.59 11.00 8.17
C GLY A 123 12.85 11.12 9.03
N LEU A 124 14.01 10.66 8.55
CA LEU A 124 15.24 10.63 9.36
C LEU A 124 15.92 12.01 9.45
N LEU A 125 15.88 12.82 8.37
CA LEU A 125 16.54 14.14 8.36
C LEU A 125 15.64 15.28 8.84
N ASP A 126 14.37 15.31 8.40
CA ASP A 126 13.51 16.46 8.71
C ASP A 126 12.92 16.34 10.13
N HIS A 127 12.59 15.12 10.57
CA HIS A 127 11.98 14.85 11.88
C HIS A 127 12.50 13.54 12.51
N PRO A 128 13.77 13.48 12.97
CA PRO A 128 14.40 12.27 13.50
C PRO A 128 13.64 11.61 14.67
N GLN A 129 12.85 12.39 15.40
CA GLN A 129 11.96 11.88 16.45
C GLN A 129 10.83 11.02 15.87
N ASP A 130 10.27 11.40 14.71
CA ASP A 130 9.20 10.65 14.05
C ASP A 130 9.71 9.32 13.51
N PHE A 131 10.96 9.26 13.01
CA PHE A 131 11.57 8.01 12.59
C PHE A 131 11.68 6.99 13.74
N GLN A 132 12.11 7.44 14.93
CA GLN A 132 12.18 6.56 16.11
C GLN A 132 10.79 6.04 16.49
N LEU A 133 9.77 6.90 16.40
CA LEU A 133 8.37 6.52 16.64
C LEU A 133 7.86 5.53 15.59
N GLU A 134 8.23 5.68 14.32
CA GLU A 134 7.90 4.73 13.25
C GLU A 134 8.50 3.36 13.48
N VAL A 135 9.80 3.30 13.81
CA VAL A 135 10.47 2.02 14.11
C VAL A 135 9.84 1.35 15.34
N LYS A 136 9.56 2.12 16.41
CA LYS A 136 8.87 1.62 17.60
C LYS A 136 7.49 1.05 17.23
N SER A 137 6.68 1.79 16.47
CA SER A 137 5.35 1.33 16.08
C SER A 137 5.39 0.11 15.16
N ALA A 138 6.36 0.04 14.24
CA ALA A 138 6.56 -1.14 13.41
C ALA A 138 6.87 -2.38 14.27
N TYR A 139 7.77 -2.25 15.26
CA TYR A 139 8.07 -3.33 16.21
C TYR A 139 6.84 -3.78 17.02
N GLU A 140 6.04 -2.83 17.52
CA GLU A 140 4.81 -3.13 18.24
C GLU A 140 3.79 -3.88 17.35
N ARG A 141 3.57 -3.41 16.12
CA ARG A 141 2.71 -4.09 15.14
C ARG A 141 3.19 -5.50 14.84
N MET A 142 4.49 -5.72 14.68
CA MET A 142 5.06 -7.06 14.49
C MET A 142 4.84 -7.97 15.70
N ARG A 143 4.95 -7.45 16.92
CA ARG A 143 4.86 -8.25 18.15
C ARG A 143 3.42 -8.60 18.55
N ARG A 144 2.47 -7.68 18.41
CA ARG A 144 1.09 -7.85 18.90
C ARG A 144 -0.02 -7.50 17.90
N GLY A 145 0.33 -7.11 16.67
CA GLY A 145 -0.63 -6.78 15.62
C GLY A 145 -1.10 -5.32 15.58
N TYR A 146 -0.68 -4.47 16.52
CA TYR A 146 -0.98 -3.02 16.55
C TYR A 146 0.07 -2.24 17.37
N SER A 147 0.19 -0.94 17.12
CA SER A 147 1.02 0.01 17.89
C SER A 147 0.20 0.90 18.81
N ASP A 148 0.84 1.54 19.80
CA ASP A 148 0.15 2.47 20.71
C ASP A 148 -0.49 3.65 19.94
N ARG A 149 0.12 4.08 18.83
CA ARG A 149 -0.42 5.14 17.96
C ARG A 149 -1.68 4.69 17.24
N ASP A 150 -1.76 3.42 16.85
CA ASP A 150 -2.94 2.88 16.17
C ASP A 150 -4.17 2.91 17.08
N VAL A 151 -4.00 2.90 18.41
CA VAL A 151 -5.10 2.93 19.37
C VAL A 151 -5.88 4.26 19.34
N TRP A 152 -5.25 5.36 18.93
CA TRP A 152 -5.91 6.67 18.83
C TRP A 152 -6.97 6.73 17.72
N GLY A 153 -6.88 5.82 16.73
CA GLY A 153 -7.83 5.64 15.65
C GLY A 153 -7.95 4.16 15.32
N PHE A 154 -8.27 3.35 16.33
CA PHE A 154 -8.15 1.89 16.24
C PHE A 154 -9.08 1.28 15.20
N ASP A 155 -10.28 1.83 15.10
CA ASP A 155 -11.26 1.50 14.07
C ASP A 155 -10.76 1.83 12.65
N TYR A 156 -10.08 2.96 12.47
CA TYR A 156 -9.44 3.33 11.19
C TYR A 156 -8.30 2.37 10.83
N TYR A 157 -7.41 2.09 11.78
CA TYR A 157 -6.31 1.13 11.61
C TYR A 157 -6.85 -0.26 11.26
N LEU A 158 -7.80 -0.78 12.03
CA LEU A 158 -8.40 -2.09 11.78
C LEU A 158 -9.10 -2.14 10.43
N SER A 159 -9.79 -1.07 10.01
CA SER A 159 -10.40 -1.01 8.68
C SER A 159 -9.37 -1.21 7.58
N ASN A 160 -8.20 -0.57 7.68
CA ASN A 160 -7.10 -0.77 6.71
C ASN A 160 -6.58 -2.20 6.69
N VAL A 161 -6.33 -2.78 7.87
CA VAL A 161 -5.83 -4.16 7.98
C VAL A 161 -6.84 -5.14 7.39
N ILE A 162 -8.13 -4.98 7.72
CA ILE A 162 -9.20 -5.87 7.26
C ILE A 162 -9.39 -5.74 5.75
N ILE A 163 -9.39 -4.52 5.18
CA ILE A 163 -9.49 -4.32 3.72
C ILE A 163 -8.38 -5.10 3.01
N GLY A 164 -7.12 -4.88 3.40
CA GLY A 164 -5.98 -5.56 2.77
C GLY A 164 -6.03 -7.08 2.93
N GLY A 165 -6.46 -7.56 4.11
CA GLY A 165 -6.64 -8.99 4.36
C GLY A 165 -7.72 -9.63 3.48
N LEU A 166 -8.88 -8.96 3.31
CA LEU A 166 -9.98 -9.44 2.49
C LEU A 166 -9.67 -9.39 0.99
N GLU A 167 -8.99 -8.34 0.51
CA GLU A 167 -8.52 -8.26 -0.88
C GLU A 167 -7.57 -9.41 -1.18
N ARG A 168 -6.62 -9.69 -0.26
CA ARG A 168 -5.70 -10.83 -0.40
C ARG A 168 -6.42 -12.19 -0.36
N LEU A 169 -7.40 -12.36 0.52
CA LEU A 169 -8.20 -13.57 0.62
C LEU A 169 -8.96 -13.84 -0.69
N LYS A 170 -9.53 -12.79 -1.27
CA LYS A 170 -10.23 -12.86 -2.56
C LYS A 170 -9.29 -13.26 -3.71
N GLU A 171 -8.05 -12.78 -3.71
CA GLU A 171 -7.05 -13.10 -4.74
C GLU A 171 -6.50 -14.53 -4.66
N THR A 172 -6.30 -15.05 -3.45
CA THR A 172 -5.62 -16.34 -3.20
C THR A 172 -6.53 -17.55 -3.37
N LYS A 173 -7.85 -17.39 -3.14
CA LYS A 173 -8.90 -18.36 -3.44
C LYS A 173 -8.77 -19.74 -2.76
N HIS A 174 -8.02 -19.92 -1.66
CA HIS A 174 -7.86 -21.26 -1.07
C HIS A 174 -9.01 -21.67 -0.13
N GLY A 175 -9.88 -20.73 0.30
CA GLY A 175 -11.07 -21.01 1.11
C GLY A 175 -12.42 -20.66 0.45
N LEU A 176 -13.34 -21.64 0.39
CA LEU A 176 -14.74 -21.41 -0.01
C LEU A 176 -15.71 -21.87 1.10
N PRO A 177 -16.47 -20.96 1.73
CA PRO A 177 -17.37 -21.35 2.81
C PRO A 177 -18.52 -22.24 2.32
N MET A 178 -18.82 -23.31 3.07
CA MET A 178 -19.91 -24.25 2.72
C MET A 178 -21.28 -23.57 2.62
N GLU A 179 -21.49 -22.46 3.33
CA GLU A 179 -22.74 -21.69 3.27
C GLU A 179 -22.97 -20.98 1.92
N CYS A 180 -21.93 -20.86 1.08
CA CYS A 180 -22.06 -20.28 -0.25
C CYS A 180 -22.75 -21.22 -1.23
N PHE A 181 -22.80 -22.52 -0.91
CA PHE A 181 -23.56 -23.52 -1.66
C PHE A 181 -25.04 -23.48 -1.27
N LYS A 182 -25.91 -23.43 -2.28
CA LYS A 182 -27.36 -23.51 -2.10
C LYS A 182 -27.84 -24.91 -2.46
N LYS A 183 -28.96 -25.32 -1.87
CA LYS A 183 -29.65 -26.58 -2.19
C LYS A 183 -30.09 -26.68 -3.66
N THR A 184 -30.25 -25.54 -4.33
CA THR A 184 -30.62 -25.43 -5.74
C THR A 184 -29.44 -25.60 -6.69
N ASP A 185 -28.21 -25.64 -6.17
CA ASP A 185 -27.01 -25.74 -7.00
C ASP A 185 -26.88 -27.17 -7.56
N PRO A 186 -26.26 -27.31 -8.76
CA PRO A 186 -26.12 -28.61 -9.38
C PRO A 186 -25.32 -29.57 -8.50
N THR A 187 -25.84 -30.80 -8.40
CA THR A 187 -25.20 -31.89 -7.67
C THR A 187 -24.97 -33.06 -8.61
N ASN A 188 -23.90 -33.80 -8.36
CA ASN A 188 -23.63 -35.05 -9.06
C ASN A 188 -24.58 -36.14 -8.57
N LYS A 189 -24.56 -37.29 -9.24
CA LYS A 189 -25.38 -38.48 -8.90
C LYS A 189 -25.19 -39.03 -7.47
N HIS A 190 -24.14 -38.60 -6.77
CA HIS A 190 -23.82 -38.99 -5.40
C HIS A 190 -24.15 -37.90 -4.37
N GLY A 191 -24.78 -36.79 -4.79
CA GLY A 191 -25.11 -35.67 -3.92
C GLY A 191 -23.95 -34.73 -3.60
N GLY A 192 -22.78 -34.93 -4.22
CA GLY A 192 -21.66 -33.98 -4.15
C GLY A 192 -21.86 -32.78 -5.07
N HIS A 193 -21.30 -31.63 -4.72
CA HIS A 193 -21.34 -30.43 -5.56
C HIS A 193 -20.56 -30.65 -6.86
N THR A 194 -21.13 -30.22 -7.99
CA THR A 194 -20.43 -30.23 -9.28
C THR A 194 -19.50 -29.01 -9.42
N GLU A 195 -18.62 -29.02 -10.40
CA GLU A 195 -17.75 -27.88 -10.71
C GLU A 195 -18.54 -26.58 -10.93
N GLU A 196 -19.70 -26.66 -11.58
CA GLU A 196 -20.59 -25.52 -11.77
C GLU A 196 -21.12 -24.98 -10.44
N ALA A 197 -21.44 -25.85 -9.48
CA ALA A 197 -21.85 -25.43 -8.14
C ALA A 197 -20.72 -24.74 -7.38
N PHE A 198 -19.48 -25.23 -7.51
CA PHE A 198 -18.30 -24.57 -6.95
C PHE A 198 -18.12 -23.17 -7.52
N LYS A 199 -18.20 -23.01 -8.85
CA LYS A 199 -18.11 -21.70 -9.51
C LYS A 199 -19.21 -20.75 -9.04
N MET A 200 -20.46 -21.22 -8.95
CA MET A 200 -21.58 -20.41 -8.46
C MET A 200 -21.42 -19.99 -7.00
N ALA A 201 -20.88 -20.88 -6.15
CA ALA A 201 -20.59 -20.60 -4.77
C ALA A 201 -19.41 -19.60 -4.64
N GLU A 202 -18.34 -19.76 -5.43
CA GLU A 202 -17.21 -18.83 -5.50
C GLU A 202 -17.67 -17.42 -5.89
N GLU A 203 -18.52 -17.29 -6.92
CA GLU A 203 -19.08 -16.00 -7.30
C GLU A 203 -19.91 -15.35 -6.20
N ARG A 204 -20.67 -16.14 -5.42
CA ARG A 204 -21.41 -15.63 -4.26
C ARG A 204 -20.46 -15.18 -3.16
N TRP A 205 -19.39 -15.93 -2.92
CA TRP A 205 -18.39 -15.59 -1.93
C TRP A 205 -17.66 -14.32 -2.28
N ASN A 206 -17.19 -14.20 -3.52
CA ASN A 206 -16.54 -12.99 -4.04
C ASN A 206 -17.44 -11.75 -3.92
N ARG A 207 -18.74 -11.87 -4.23
CA ARG A 207 -19.71 -10.78 -4.03
C ARG A 207 -19.87 -10.40 -2.56
N ALA A 208 -19.86 -11.38 -1.66
CA ALA A 208 -19.93 -11.13 -0.22
C ALA A 208 -18.67 -10.39 0.26
N LEU A 209 -17.48 -10.86 -0.13
CA LEU A 209 -16.20 -10.21 0.17
C LEU A 209 -16.17 -8.78 -0.37
N ASP A 210 -16.60 -8.55 -1.62
CA ASP A 210 -16.67 -7.20 -2.20
C ASP A 210 -17.56 -6.26 -1.40
N THR A 211 -18.73 -6.74 -0.98
CA THR A 211 -19.64 -5.95 -0.16
C THR A 211 -19.01 -5.61 1.19
N ILE A 212 -18.31 -6.56 1.82
CA ILE A 212 -17.61 -6.33 3.09
C ILE A 212 -16.47 -5.32 2.91
N ILE A 213 -15.64 -5.49 1.87
CA ILE A 213 -14.52 -4.59 1.55
C ILE A 213 -15.03 -3.16 1.36
N GLU A 214 -16.09 -2.98 0.56
CA GLU A 214 -16.69 -1.66 0.34
C GLU A 214 -17.29 -1.07 1.62
N THR A 215 -17.83 -1.89 2.52
CA THR A 215 -18.27 -1.43 3.85
C THR A 215 -17.11 -0.87 4.66
N PHE A 216 -15.96 -1.54 4.75
CA PHE A 216 -14.80 -0.99 5.48
C PHE A 216 -14.21 0.24 4.79
N LYS A 217 -14.16 0.28 3.46
CA LYS A 217 -13.77 1.49 2.70
C LYS A 217 -14.70 2.66 3.00
N THR A 218 -16.00 2.41 3.09
CA THR A 218 -17.01 3.42 3.46
C THR A 218 -16.84 3.86 4.92
N SER A 219 -16.56 2.93 5.85
CA SER A 219 -16.28 3.26 7.26
C SER A 219 -15.11 4.24 7.40
N LYS A 220 -14.03 4.03 6.63
CA LYS A 220 -12.91 4.98 6.57
C LYS A 220 -13.33 6.37 6.10
N LYS A 221 -14.11 6.43 5.02
CA LYS A 221 -14.60 7.71 4.48
C LYS A 221 -15.48 8.47 5.47
N ILE A 222 -16.25 7.75 6.29
CA ILE A 222 -17.05 8.33 7.38
C ILE A 222 -16.15 8.89 8.48
N GLN A 223 -15.09 8.18 8.86
CA GLN A 223 -14.14 8.61 9.91
C GLN A 223 -13.24 9.77 9.48
N GLU A 224 -12.88 9.83 8.20
CA GLU A 224 -12.12 10.96 7.63
C GLU A 224 -13.00 12.22 7.45
N ASP A 225 -14.19 12.25 8.07
CA ASP A 225 -15.20 13.33 8.05
C ASP A 225 -15.70 13.74 6.65
N HIS A 226 -15.39 12.97 5.61
CA HIS A 226 -15.87 13.23 4.26
C HIS A 226 -17.30 12.71 4.02
N TRP A 227 -17.80 11.79 4.85
CA TRP A 227 -19.08 11.11 4.64
C TRP A 227 -19.98 11.18 5.87
N HIS A 228 -21.22 11.62 5.69
CA HIS A 228 -22.25 11.61 6.74
C HIS A 228 -23.16 10.39 6.60
N TYR A 229 -23.02 9.46 7.55
CA TYR A 229 -23.85 8.26 7.68
C TYR A 229 -25.05 8.49 8.60
N GLN A 230 -26.18 7.87 8.25
CA GLN A 230 -27.36 7.77 9.10
C GLN A 230 -27.85 6.33 9.13
N ASN A 231 -28.27 5.85 10.31
CA ASN A 231 -28.87 4.53 10.41
C ASN A 231 -30.08 4.39 9.48
N SER A 232 -30.12 3.34 8.66
CA SER A 232 -31.11 3.20 7.59
C SER A 232 -32.54 3.02 8.12
N LYS A 233 -32.71 2.47 9.33
CA LYS A 233 -34.02 2.32 10.00
C LYS A 233 -34.57 3.67 10.45
N ASN A 234 -33.69 4.56 10.91
CA ASN A 234 -34.02 5.89 11.41
C ASN A 234 -33.73 6.99 10.36
N TYR A 235 -33.53 6.61 9.10
CA TYR A 235 -33.14 7.54 8.05
C TYR A 235 -34.23 8.59 7.82
N SER A 236 -33.86 9.86 7.91
CA SER A 236 -34.74 10.99 7.62
C SER A 236 -34.17 11.84 6.49
N ILE A 237 -35.02 12.10 5.48
CA ILE A 237 -34.69 13.01 4.37
C ILE A 237 -34.46 14.43 4.91
N GLU A 238 -35.20 14.84 5.94
CA GLU A 238 -35.04 16.14 6.58
C GLU A 238 -33.66 16.29 7.22
N ASN A 239 -33.23 15.27 7.99
CA ASN A 239 -31.89 15.26 8.58
C ASN A 239 -30.81 15.25 7.49
N ALA A 240 -30.95 14.42 6.46
CA ALA A 240 -30.01 14.42 5.33
C ALA A 240 -29.90 15.81 4.68
N ASN A 241 -31.05 16.48 4.45
CA ASN A 241 -31.07 17.82 3.89
C ASN A 241 -30.48 18.87 4.82
N LYS A 242 -30.63 18.72 6.14
CA LYS A 242 -29.97 19.58 7.14
C LYS A 242 -28.44 19.50 6.98
N TYR A 243 -27.86 18.31 6.93
CA TYR A 243 -26.42 18.15 6.75
C TYR A 243 -25.93 18.63 5.38
N ARG A 244 -26.70 18.44 4.30
CA ARG A 244 -26.38 19.01 2.98
C ARG A 244 -26.33 20.54 3.02
N LYS A 245 -27.29 21.18 3.69
CA LYS A 245 -27.28 22.65 3.87
C LYS A 245 -26.10 23.11 4.71
N MET A 246 -25.76 22.38 5.77
CA MET A 246 -24.57 22.66 6.59
C MET A 246 -23.29 22.55 5.76
N ASN A 247 -23.16 21.52 4.92
CA ASN A 247 -22.02 21.36 4.01
C ASN A 247 -21.88 22.54 3.05
N VAL A 248 -22.98 22.93 2.38
CA VAL A 248 -23.00 24.11 1.49
C VAL A 248 -22.61 25.39 2.23
N LYS A 249 -23.00 25.53 3.51
CA LYS A 249 -22.61 26.68 4.33
C LYS A 249 -21.12 26.62 4.67
N MET A 250 -20.61 25.48 5.12
CA MET A 250 -19.20 25.31 5.49
C MET A 250 -18.27 25.53 4.29
N LEU A 251 -18.58 24.97 3.13
CA LEU A 251 -17.81 25.20 1.89
C LEU A 251 -17.79 26.67 1.44
N LYS A 252 -18.80 27.48 1.82
CA LYS A 252 -18.79 28.93 1.57
C LYS A 252 -17.92 29.68 2.56
N GLU A 253 -17.89 29.24 3.82
CA GLU A 253 -17.13 29.88 4.90
C GLU A 253 -15.63 29.52 4.82
N ASP A 254 -15.33 28.29 4.45
CA ASP A 254 -13.98 27.77 4.26
C ASP A 254 -13.98 26.75 3.10
N PRO A 255 -13.63 27.20 1.88
CA PRO A 255 -13.58 26.35 0.70
C PRO A 255 -12.54 25.22 0.78
N ASP A 256 -11.49 25.39 1.60
CA ASP A 256 -10.38 24.44 1.68
C ASP A 256 -10.64 23.32 2.71
N LEU A 257 -11.67 23.47 3.56
CA LEU A 257 -11.92 22.63 4.72
C LEU A 257 -12.22 21.15 4.40
N TRP A 258 -12.74 20.86 3.19
CA TRP A 258 -13.13 19.51 2.77
C TRP A 258 -12.56 19.06 1.41
N GLY A 259 -11.63 19.86 0.85
CA GLY A 259 -11.16 19.70 -0.53
C GLY A 259 -12.30 19.78 -1.58
N ASP A 260 -12.00 19.37 -2.81
CA ASP A 260 -12.89 19.56 -3.97
C ASP A 260 -14.26 18.86 -3.88
N ASN A 261 -14.41 17.87 -2.99
CA ASN A 261 -15.57 16.96 -3.00
C ASN A 261 -16.63 17.27 -1.92
N GLY A 262 -16.32 18.10 -0.91
CA GLY A 262 -17.24 18.41 0.19
C GLY A 262 -17.72 17.21 1.01
N LEU A 263 -18.60 17.46 2.00
CA LEU A 263 -19.25 16.39 2.76
C LEU A 263 -20.30 15.63 1.92
N HIS A 264 -20.06 14.34 1.68
CA HIS A 264 -21.02 13.43 1.07
C HIS A 264 -22.07 12.98 2.08
N VAL A 265 -23.34 13.35 1.86
CA VAL A 265 -24.44 12.88 2.71
C VAL A 265 -25.07 11.64 2.10
N MET A 266 -24.79 10.48 2.70
CA MET A 266 -25.23 9.18 2.22
C MET A 266 -26.75 9.12 2.07
N THR A 267 -27.21 8.52 0.98
CA THR A 267 -28.62 8.19 0.74
C THR A 267 -29.06 7.01 1.60
N LYS A 268 -30.38 6.81 1.72
CA LYS A 268 -30.95 5.65 2.43
C LYS A 268 -30.49 4.33 1.83
N SER A 269 -30.29 4.28 0.50
CA SER A 269 -29.82 3.08 -0.19
C SER A 269 -28.36 2.78 0.13
N GLU A 270 -27.48 3.78 0.09
CA GLU A 270 -26.08 3.62 0.49
C GLU A 270 -25.95 3.19 1.97
N CYS A 271 -26.75 3.77 2.86
CA CYS A 271 -26.77 3.37 4.27
C CYS A 271 -27.17 1.90 4.43
N LYS A 272 -28.15 1.41 3.65
CA LYS A 272 -28.56 -0.01 3.67
C LYS A 272 -27.47 -0.93 3.15
N GLU A 273 -26.78 -0.57 2.08
CA GLU A 273 -25.69 -1.39 1.54
C GLU A 273 -24.49 -1.43 2.52
N TYR A 274 -24.15 -0.29 3.13
CA TYR A 274 -23.14 -0.21 4.19
C TYR A 274 -23.47 -1.15 5.37
N GLU A 275 -24.70 -1.10 5.87
CA GLU A 275 -25.18 -1.98 6.96
C GLU A 275 -25.23 -3.46 6.56
N LYS A 276 -25.60 -3.75 5.31
CA LYS A 276 -25.61 -5.11 4.78
C LYS A 276 -24.21 -5.72 4.76
N GLY A 277 -23.17 -4.96 4.42
CA GLY A 277 -21.80 -5.47 4.48
C GLY A 277 -21.35 -5.76 5.91
N TRP A 278 -21.77 -4.98 6.92
CA TRP A 278 -21.53 -5.32 8.33
C TRP A 278 -22.21 -6.64 8.74
N LEU A 279 -23.44 -6.86 8.30
CA LEU A 279 -24.15 -8.12 8.55
C LEU A 279 -23.46 -9.31 7.87
N LEU A 280 -22.96 -9.12 6.65
CA LEU A 280 -22.18 -10.15 5.95
C LEU A 280 -20.86 -10.44 6.66
N PHE A 281 -20.15 -9.40 7.11
CA PHE A 281 -18.92 -9.56 7.88
C PHE A 281 -19.17 -10.33 9.17
N GLN A 282 -20.20 -9.96 9.94
CA GLN A 282 -20.60 -10.67 11.15
C GLN A 282 -20.93 -12.14 10.85
N LYS A 283 -21.74 -12.38 9.82
CA LYS A 283 -22.14 -13.74 9.42
C LYS A 283 -20.94 -14.60 9.05
N HIS A 284 -19.99 -14.05 8.30
CA HIS A 284 -18.88 -14.79 7.74
C HIS A 284 -17.57 -14.64 8.52
N TYR A 285 -17.58 -14.05 9.72
CA TYR A 285 -16.38 -13.79 10.50
C TYR A 285 -15.50 -15.04 10.70
N TYR A 286 -16.12 -16.18 11.02
CA TYR A 286 -15.42 -17.46 11.20
C TYR A 286 -15.06 -18.19 9.90
N ASN A 287 -15.38 -17.60 8.75
CA ASN A 287 -15.11 -18.11 7.42
C ASN A 287 -14.04 -17.27 6.68
N LEU A 288 -13.41 -16.30 7.36
CA LEU A 288 -12.32 -15.48 6.82
C LEU A 288 -10.97 -16.17 7.00
N TRP A 289 -10.84 -17.36 6.43
CA TRP A 289 -9.62 -18.15 6.43
C TRP A 289 -9.31 -18.64 5.03
N ASP A 290 -8.03 -18.92 4.81
CA ASP A 290 -7.46 -19.45 3.58
C ASP A 290 -6.85 -20.82 3.88
#